data_AF-A0A0F8XUK4-F1
#
_entry.id   AF-A0A0F8XUK4-F1
#
_cell.length_a   1.000
_cell.length_b   1.000
_cell.length_c   1.000
_cell.angle_alpha   90.00
_cell.angle_beta   90.00
_cell.angle_gamma   90.00
#
_symmetry.space_group_name_H-M   'P 1'
#
loop_
_entity.id
_entity.type
_entity.pdbx_description
1 polymer ?
#
loop_
_entity_poly.entity_id
_entity_poly.type
_entity_poly.pdbx_seq_one_letter_code
_entity_poly.pdbx_strand_id
1 'polypeptide(L)'
;MNLKIALHRDVGRLRALANDYDFLIQILIDKGDLKRAQASLHDLEQLNSQLKDKQINLTYLFDKTLVLKTSLRARDRGEAEEILTLLLENENSIYETRYIALINLYELLLTELRMTNDLEVLAELNQFIGQLLEIAEKSHSYLILCESYLLQAKLSLLTFNIKKAQRFLTQAHQITERFVILQLTAKISNEKEDLDKKLDLWEKLKEDNAPMSDRMELARLDEKILRMIQKLTIVSVQVSEEKVVISKEKKICLVCRGEVLGFSYACKCGANYCENCARALTNLENVCWACETPIDYSKPVKPFKEEAERIEIQEETKKK
;
A
#
# COMPACT_ATOMS: atom_id res chain seq x y z
N MET A 1 -22.77 12.17 8.48
CA MET A 1 -23.09 11.59 7.16
C MET A 1 -24.46 12.04 6.64
N ASN A 2 -25.56 11.64 7.27
CA ASN A 2 -26.92 11.84 6.75
C ASN A 2 -27.28 13.31 6.43
N LEU A 3 -26.85 14.25 7.27
CA LEU A 3 -27.06 15.69 7.03
C LEU A 3 -26.35 16.19 5.76
N LYS A 4 -25.16 15.64 5.47
CA LYS A 4 -24.36 15.99 4.29
C LYS A 4 -25.01 15.45 3.01
N ILE A 5 -25.49 14.21 3.06
CA ILE A 5 -26.26 13.55 1.98
C ILE A 5 -27.52 14.38 1.66
N ALA A 6 -28.30 14.76 2.68
CA ALA A 6 -29.49 15.59 2.49
C ALA A 6 -29.15 16.94 1.82
N LEU A 7 -28.13 17.63 2.33
CA LEU A 7 -27.71 18.92 1.78
C LEU A 7 -27.20 18.80 0.32
N HIS A 8 -26.42 17.78 -0.01
CA HIS A 8 -25.95 17.57 -1.39
C HIS A 8 -27.10 17.20 -2.35
N ARG A 9 -28.10 16.46 -1.88
CA ARG A 9 -29.32 16.18 -2.64
C ARG A 9 -30.10 17.46 -2.92
N ASP A 10 -30.30 18.30 -1.90
CA ASP A 10 -31.08 19.55 -2.03
C ASP A 10 -30.39 20.58 -2.93
N VAL A 11 -29.06 20.64 -2.90
CA VAL A 11 -28.26 21.56 -3.73
C VAL A 11 -27.93 20.97 -5.12
N GLY A 12 -28.37 19.73 -5.43
CA GLY A 12 -28.16 19.10 -6.73
C GLY A 12 -26.71 18.68 -7.01
N ARG A 13 -25.88 18.49 -5.98
CA ARG A 13 -24.46 18.08 -6.12
C ARG A 13 -24.33 16.57 -6.25
N LEU A 14 -24.85 16.01 -7.35
CA LEU A 14 -24.99 14.57 -7.55
C LEU A 14 -23.69 13.76 -7.46
N ARG A 15 -22.56 14.29 -7.96
CA ARG A 15 -21.24 13.63 -7.81
C ARG A 15 -20.78 13.56 -6.34
N ALA A 16 -20.97 14.65 -5.59
CA ALA A 16 -20.60 14.67 -4.18
C ALA A 16 -21.52 13.76 -3.35
N LEU A 17 -22.79 13.66 -3.75
CA LEU A 17 -23.76 12.75 -3.17
C LEU A 17 -23.37 11.27 -3.41
N ALA A 18 -22.93 10.92 -4.62
CA ALA A 18 -22.45 9.58 -4.92
C ALA A 18 -21.24 9.20 -4.05
N ASN A 19 -20.27 10.10 -3.89
CA ASN A 19 -19.14 9.89 -2.99
C ASN A 19 -19.57 9.74 -1.53
N ASP A 20 -20.60 10.47 -1.08
CA ASP A 20 -21.11 10.31 0.28
C ASP A 20 -21.79 8.94 0.49
N TYR A 21 -22.42 8.36 -0.54
CA TYR A 21 -22.96 7.01 -0.49
C TYR A 21 -21.85 5.95 -0.45
N ASP A 22 -20.81 6.09 -1.25
CA ASP A 22 -19.61 5.23 -1.22
C ASP A 22 -19.04 5.10 0.20
N PHE A 23 -18.71 6.24 0.84
CA PHE A 23 -18.24 6.22 2.22
C PHE A 23 -19.27 5.61 3.19
N LEU A 24 -20.56 5.79 2.94
CA LEU A 24 -21.61 5.28 3.82
C LEU A 24 -21.73 3.77 3.72
N ILE A 25 -21.64 3.22 2.51
CA ILE A 25 -21.69 1.78 2.26
C ILE A 25 -20.52 1.10 2.99
N GLN A 26 -19.30 1.60 2.80
CA GLN A 26 -18.11 1.06 3.47
C GLN A 26 -18.25 1.07 5.01
N ILE A 27 -18.67 2.21 5.59
CA ILE A 27 -18.89 2.33 7.05
C ILE A 27 -19.98 1.37 7.55
N LEU A 28 -21.05 1.17 6.77
CA LEU A 28 -22.15 0.28 7.15
C LEU A 28 -21.73 -1.18 7.09
N ILE A 29 -20.92 -1.57 6.09
CA ILE A 29 -20.32 -2.90 6.00
C ILE A 29 -19.40 -3.14 7.20
N ASP A 30 -18.51 -2.20 7.53
CA ASP A 30 -17.62 -2.31 8.70
C ASP A 30 -18.39 -2.46 10.03
N LYS A 31 -19.58 -1.87 10.12
CA LYS A 31 -20.48 -1.99 11.27
C LYS A 31 -21.36 -3.24 11.26
N GLY A 32 -21.33 -4.04 10.18
CA GLY A 32 -22.22 -5.18 9.98
C GLY A 32 -23.68 -4.81 9.68
N ASP A 33 -23.99 -3.54 9.37
CA ASP A 33 -25.33 -3.06 9.03
C ASP A 33 -25.63 -3.27 7.54
N LEU A 34 -25.63 -4.55 7.13
CA LEU A 34 -25.71 -4.96 5.73
C LEU A 34 -27.02 -4.54 5.05
N LYS A 35 -28.12 -4.46 5.81
CA LYS A 35 -29.42 -4.01 5.28
C LYS A 35 -29.36 -2.56 4.81
N ARG A 36 -28.74 -1.68 5.61
CA ARG A 36 -28.60 -0.27 5.24
C ARG A 36 -27.52 -0.07 4.19
N ALA A 37 -26.48 -0.90 4.17
CA ALA A 37 -25.49 -0.89 3.09
C ALA A 37 -26.16 -1.21 1.74
N GLN A 38 -26.98 -2.25 1.67
CA GLN A 38 -27.74 -2.62 0.48
C GLN A 38 -28.68 -1.49 0.00
N ALA A 39 -29.39 -0.85 0.93
CA ALA A 39 -30.27 0.28 0.60
C ALA A 39 -29.47 1.48 0.05
N SER A 40 -28.32 1.78 0.65
CA SER A 40 -27.43 2.86 0.22
C SER A 40 -26.81 2.56 -1.16
N LEU A 41 -26.50 1.30 -1.44
CA LEU A 41 -26.02 0.86 -2.75
C LEU A 41 -27.08 1.04 -3.84
N HIS A 42 -28.35 0.75 -3.55
CA HIS A 42 -29.45 0.99 -4.49
C HIS A 42 -29.61 2.48 -4.80
N ASP A 43 -29.46 3.36 -3.81
CA ASP A 43 -29.47 4.82 -4.04
C ASP A 43 -28.28 5.26 -4.91
N LEU A 44 -27.10 4.68 -4.70
CA LEU A 44 -25.91 4.93 -5.53
C LEU A 44 -26.10 4.43 -6.97
N GLU A 45 -26.75 3.28 -7.16
CA GLU A 45 -27.08 2.73 -8.48
C GLU A 45 -27.95 3.71 -9.29
N GLN A 46 -28.98 4.27 -8.66
CA GLN A 46 -29.83 5.28 -9.28
C GLN A 46 -29.01 6.52 -9.69
N LEU A 47 -28.14 7.01 -8.81
CA LEU A 47 -27.26 8.15 -9.13
C LEU A 47 -26.30 7.84 -10.28
N ASN A 48 -25.72 6.64 -10.31
CA ASN A 48 -24.84 6.20 -11.39
C ASN A 48 -25.56 6.23 -12.74
N SER A 49 -26.80 5.71 -12.78
CA SER A 49 -27.62 5.71 -14.00
C SER A 49 -27.96 7.13 -14.52
N GLN A 50 -28.13 8.08 -13.60
CA GLN A 50 -28.41 9.49 -13.93
C GLN A 50 -27.16 10.23 -14.41
N LEU A 51 -26.02 10.03 -13.74
CA LEU A 51 -24.78 10.74 -14.03
C LEU A 51 -24.08 10.21 -15.28
N LYS A 52 -24.16 8.90 -15.56
CA LYS A 52 -23.42 8.21 -16.63
C LYS A 52 -21.92 8.56 -16.61
N ASP A 53 -21.38 8.78 -15.43
CA ASP A 53 -20.01 9.19 -15.19
C ASP A 53 -19.14 7.95 -14.98
N LYS A 54 -18.04 7.84 -15.74
CA LYS A 54 -17.16 6.66 -15.71
C LYS A 54 -16.57 6.41 -14.31
N GLN A 55 -16.20 7.47 -13.59
CA GLN A 55 -15.61 7.32 -12.26
C GLN A 55 -16.66 6.87 -11.26
N ILE A 56 -17.85 7.47 -11.30
CA ILE A 56 -18.96 7.06 -10.43
C ILE A 56 -19.40 5.62 -10.71
N ASN A 57 -19.34 5.18 -11.97
CA ASN A 57 -19.61 3.79 -12.31
C ASN A 57 -18.59 2.83 -11.69
N LEU A 58 -17.30 3.17 -11.70
CA LEU A 58 -16.27 2.37 -11.04
C LEU A 58 -16.48 2.30 -9.52
N THR A 59 -16.83 3.43 -8.89
CA THR A 59 -17.19 3.48 -7.47
C THR A 59 -18.41 2.59 -7.17
N TYR A 60 -19.49 2.72 -7.94
CA TYR A 60 -20.68 1.88 -7.80
C TYR A 60 -20.37 0.39 -7.94
N LEU A 61 -19.59 0.00 -8.95
CA LEU A 61 -19.19 -1.40 -9.15
C LEU A 61 -18.39 -1.92 -7.97
N PHE A 62 -17.47 -1.10 -7.45
CA PHE A 62 -16.68 -1.46 -6.29
C PHE A 62 -17.54 -1.65 -5.04
N ASP A 63 -18.44 -0.71 -4.73
CA ASP A 63 -19.37 -0.83 -3.60
C ASP A 63 -20.31 -2.03 -3.75
N LYS A 64 -20.75 -2.32 -4.98
CA LYS A 64 -21.55 -3.50 -5.29
C LYS A 64 -20.78 -4.77 -4.95
N THR A 65 -19.51 -4.88 -5.35
CA THR A 65 -18.64 -5.99 -4.95
C THR A 65 -18.54 -6.11 -3.43
N LEU A 66 -18.31 -5.00 -2.72
CA LEU A 66 -18.17 -5.01 -1.27
C LEU A 66 -19.43 -5.51 -0.56
N VAL A 67 -20.61 -5.16 -1.06
CA VAL A 67 -21.88 -5.69 -0.52
C VAL A 67 -22.03 -7.17 -0.87
N LEU A 68 -21.80 -7.56 -2.13
CA LEU A 68 -21.95 -8.94 -2.60
C LEU A 68 -21.07 -9.94 -1.82
N LYS A 69 -19.81 -9.58 -1.51
CA LYS A 69 -18.90 -10.45 -0.75
C LYS A 69 -19.35 -10.76 0.67
N THR A 70 -20.19 -9.91 1.27
CA THR A 70 -20.75 -10.18 2.61
C THR A 70 -21.77 -11.32 2.59
N SER A 71 -22.26 -11.69 1.41
CA SER A 71 -23.15 -12.84 1.23
C SER A 71 -22.41 -14.15 1.44
N LEU A 72 -23.10 -15.10 2.07
CA LEU A 72 -22.64 -16.49 2.18
C LEU A 72 -22.94 -17.30 0.91
N ARG A 73 -23.72 -16.75 -0.03
CA ARG A 73 -24.13 -17.47 -1.24
C ARG A 73 -23.00 -17.45 -2.27
N ALA A 74 -22.62 -18.64 -2.75
CA ALA A 74 -21.59 -18.80 -3.78
C ALA A 74 -21.85 -17.95 -5.04
N ARG A 75 -23.12 -17.88 -5.48
CA ARG A 75 -23.52 -17.06 -6.63
C ARG A 75 -23.15 -15.57 -6.47
N ASP A 76 -23.42 -15.00 -5.30
CA ASP A 76 -23.18 -13.57 -5.07
C ASP A 76 -21.66 -13.30 -4.98
N ARG A 77 -20.88 -14.26 -4.46
CA ARG A 77 -19.40 -14.21 -4.46
C ARG A 77 -18.82 -14.32 -5.86
N GLY A 78 -19.36 -15.21 -6.70
CA GLY A 78 -18.98 -15.31 -8.12
C GLY A 78 -19.27 -14.02 -8.87
N GLU A 79 -20.42 -13.38 -8.65
CA GLU A 79 -20.70 -12.05 -9.23
C GLU A 79 -19.71 -10.99 -8.73
N ALA A 80 -19.33 -11.02 -7.45
CA ALA A 80 -18.33 -10.09 -6.90
C ALA A 80 -16.96 -10.26 -7.58
N GLU A 81 -16.55 -11.50 -7.84
CA GLU A 81 -15.33 -11.85 -8.55
C GLU A 81 -15.32 -11.39 -10.01
N GLU A 82 -16.41 -11.60 -10.74
CA GLU A 82 -16.57 -11.10 -12.11
C GLU A 82 -16.39 -9.59 -12.19
N ILE A 83 -17.01 -8.85 -11.26
CA ILE A 83 -16.89 -7.39 -11.19
C ILE A 83 -15.46 -6.97 -10.85
N LEU A 84 -14.79 -7.66 -9.93
CA LEU A 84 -13.40 -7.36 -9.57
C LEU A 84 -12.45 -7.57 -10.75
N THR A 85 -12.63 -8.66 -11.50
CA THR A 85 -11.87 -8.93 -12.72
C THR A 85 -12.05 -7.82 -13.74
N LEU A 86 -13.29 -7.37 -13.97
CA LEU A 86 -13.59 -6.23 -14.84
C LEU A 86 -12.89 -4.94 -14.38
N LEU A 87 -12.82 -4.68 -13.06
CA LEU A 87 -12.11 -3.52 -12.51
C LEU A 87 -10.59 -3.59 -12.75
N LEU A 88 -10.00 -4.79 -12.81
CA LEU A 88 -8.57 -5.02 -13.08
C LEU A 88 -8.21 -4.87 -14.56
N GLU A 89 -9.12 -5.24 -15.46
CA GLU A 89 -8.97 -5.08 -16.90
C GLU A 89 -8.97 -3.61 -17.35
N ASN A 90 -9.52 -2.71 -16.54
CA ASN A 90 -9.52 -1.29 -16.86
C ASN A 90 -8.10 -0.67 -16.70
N GLU A 91 -7.40 -0.51 -17.81
CA GLU A 91 -6.05 0.08 -17.86
C GLU A 91 -5.98 1.53 -17.35
N ASN A 92 -7.10 2.26 -17.38
CA ASN A 92 -7.14 3.64 -16.88
C ASN A 92 -7.36 3.72 -15.36
N SER A 93 -7.50 2.58 -14.69
CA SER A 93 -7.69 2.51 -13.25
C SER A 93 -6.41 2.91 -12.53
N ILE A 94 -6.53 3.82 -11.57
CA ILE A 94 -5.41 4.23 -10.73
C ILE A 94 -4.88 3.04 -9.93
N TYR A 95 -3.58 3.05 -9.59
CA TYR A 95 -2.93 1.96 -8.87
C TYR A 95 -3.64 1.56 -7.58
N GLU A 96 -4.23 2.53 -6.88
CA GLU A 96 -4.99 2.30 -5.65
C GLU A 96 -6.23 1.44 -5.90
N THR A 97 -7.06 1.76 -6.90
CA THR A 97 -8.25 0.98 -7.25
C THR A 97 -7.88 -0.44 -7.68
N ARG A 98 -6.82 -0.61 -8.48
CA ARG A 98 -6.33 -1.94 -8.88
C ARG A 98 -5.83 -2.74 -7.68
N TYR A 99 -5.06 -2.10 -6.79
CA TYR A 99 -4.57 -2.72 -5.57
C TYR A 99 -5.73 -3.20 -4.68
N ILE A 100 -6.71 -2.32 -4.44
CA ILE A 100 -7.90 -2.66 -3.64
C ILE A 100 -8.65 -3.83 -4.30
N ALA A 101 -8.89 -3.79 -5.61
CA ALA A 101 -9.57 -4.88 -6.31
C ALA A 101 -8.81 -6.22 -6.17
N LEU A 102 -7.48 -6.23 -6.32
CA LEU A 102 -6.67 -7.43 -6.13
C LEU A 102 -6.78 -8.00 -4.71
N ILE A 103 -6.72 -7.15 -3.67
CA ILE A 103 -6.82 -7.63 -2.29
C ILE A 103 -8.21 -8.20 -2.00
N ASN A 104 -9.26 -7.58 -2.53
CA ASN A 104 -10.63 -8.06 -2.37
C ASN A 104 -10.87 -9.37 -3.14
N LEU A 105 -10.23 -9.57 -4.29
CA LEU A 105 -10.28 -10.80 -5.07
C LEU A 105 -9.51 -11.92 -4.37
N TYR A 106 -8.35 -11.58 -3.80
CA TYR A 106 -7.55 -12.50 -3.01
C TYR A 106 -8.35 -13.06 -1.82
N GLU A 107 -9.11 -12.22 -1.11
CA GLU A 107 -10.01 -12.66 -0.03
C GLU A 107 -11.05 -13.70 -0.49
N LEU A 108 -11.69 -13.47 -1.65
CA LEU A 108 -12.68 -14.38 -2.22
C LEU A 108 -12.04 -15.74 -2.56
N LEU A 109 -10.91 -15.71 -3.26
CA LEU A 109 -10.19 -16.93 -3.65
C LEU A 109 -9.64 -17.70 -2.43
N LEU A 110 -9.22 -17.03 -1.37
CA LEU A 110 -8.85 -17.72 -0.13
C LEU A 110 -10.04 -18.45 0.49
N THR A 111 -11.22 -17.83 0.44
CA THR A 111 -12.44 -18.46 0.93
C THR A 111 -12.78 -19.70 0.10
N GLU A 112 -12.64 -19.62 -1.23
CA GLU A 112 -12.81 -20.76 -2.12
C GLU A 112 -11.79 -21.86 -1.85
N LEU A 113 -10.50 -21.53 -1.83
CA LEU A 113 -9.39 -22.45 -1.55
C LEU A 113 -9.61 -23.22 -0.24
N ARG A 114 -10.11 -22.56 0.80
CA ARG A 114 -10.47 -23.20 2.07
C ARG A 114 -11.58 -24.23 1.91
N MET A 115 -12.60 -23.91 1.11
CA MET A 115 -13.79 -24.74 0.95
C MET A 115 -13.54 -25.93 0.02
N THR A 116 -12.75 -25.73 -1.05
CA THR A 116 -12.58 -26.70 -2.13
C THR A 116 -11.29 -27.52 -1.98
N ASN A 117 -10.28 -27.01 -1.27
CA ASN A 117 -8.90 -27.51 -1.29
C ASN A 117 -8.28 -27.55 -2.70
N ASP A 118 -8.81 -26.76 -3.65
CA ASP A 118 -8.36 -26.78 -5.03
C ASP A 118 -7.02 -26.06 -5.22
N LEU A 119 -6.03 -26.78 -5.72
CA LEU A 119 -4.70 -26.22 -5.98
C LEU A 119 -4.65 -25.31 -7.21
N GLU A 120 -5.64 -25.37 -8.10
CA GLU A 120 -5.77 -24.43 -9.22
C GLU A 120 -6.02 -23.01 -8.71
N VAL A 121 -6.90 -22.85 -7.71
CA VAL A 121 -7.13 -21.57 -7.01
C VAL A 121 -5.84 -21.02 -6.40
N LEU A 122 -4.96 -21.90 -5.90
CA LEU A 122 -3.65 -21.47 -5.39
C LEU A 122 -2.74 -20.94 -6.51
N ALA A 123 -2.81 -21.48 -7.72
CA ALA A 123 -2.06 -20.95 -8.86
C ALA A 123 -2.56 -19.54 -9.24
N GLU A 124 -3.87 -19.31 -9.23
CA GLU A 124 -4.47 -18.00 -9.47
C GLU A 124 -4.06 -16.96 -8.41
N LEU A 125 -4.08 -17.34 -7.13
CA LEU A 125 -3.59 -16.50 -6.04
C LEU A 125 -2.11 -16.07 -6.25
N ASN A 126 -1.27 -16.97 -6.79
CA ASN A 126 0.12 -16.63 -7.13
C ASN A 126 0.21 -15.65 -8.31
N GLN A 127 -0.67 -15.76 -9.30
CA GLN A 127 -0.75 -14.79 -10.40
C GLN A 127 -1.12 -13.39 -9.89
N PHE A 128 -2.09 -13.28 -8.96
CA PHE A 128 -2.47 -11.98 -8.38
C PHE A 128 -1.38 -11.35 -7.54
N ILE A 129 -0.58 -12.15 -6.83
CA ILE A 129 0.63 -11.64 -6.18
C ILE A 129 1.59 -11.04 -7.22
N GLY A 130 1.75 -11.68 -8.39
CA GLY A 130 2.55 -11.11 -9.47
C GLY A 130 2.09 -9.71 -9.87
N GLN A 131 0.76 -9.52 -9.98
CA GLN A 131 0.18 -8.20 -10.25
C GLN A 131 0.39 -7.20 -9.10
N LEU A 132 0.30 -7.64 -7.83
CA LEU A 132 0.61 -6.78 -6.68
C LEU A 132 2.07 -6.31 -6.68
N LEU A 133 3.00 -7.19 -7.04
CA LEU A 133 4.43 -6.86 -7.18
C LEU A 133 4.65 -5.84 -8.31
N GLU A 134 3.98 -6.02 -9.44
CA GLU A 134 4.03 -5.06 -10.56
C GLU A 134 3.50 -3.68 -10.14
N ILE A 135 2.38 -3.63 -9.41
CA ILE A 135 1.85 -2.38 -8.85
C ILE A 135 2.86 -1.77 -7.89
N ALA A 136 3.47 -2.56 -7.00
CA ALA A 136 4.46 -2.07 -6.04
C ALA A 136 5.68 -1.45 -6.75
N GLU A 137 6.15 -2.08 -7.82
CA GLU A 137 7.27 -1.58 -8.62
C GLU A 137 6.91 -0.28 -9.34
N LYS A 138 5.79 -0.26 -10.09
CA LYS A 138 5.34 0.89 -10.87
C LYS A 138 4.96 2.10 -10.01
N SER A 139 4.42 1.86 -8.82
CA SER A 139 4.08 2.92 -7.86
C SER A 139 5.23 3.28 -6.92
N HIS A 140 6.37 2.58 -7.01
CA HIS A 140 7.47 2.65 -6.06
C HIS A 140 7.03 2.47 -4.58
N SER A 141 6.00 1.67 -4.35
CA SER A 141 5.45 1.42 -3.02
C SER A 141 6.15 0.24 -2.34
N TYR A 142 7.17 0.53 -1.55
CA TYR A 142 7.89 -0.48 -0.76
C TYR A 142 7.01 -1.16 0.28
N LEU A 143 5.93 -0.50 0.73
CA LEU A 143 4.93 -1.10 1.60
C LEU A 143 4.19 -2.23 0.87
N ILE A 144 3.64 -1.98 -0.32
CA ILE A 144 2.96 -3.01 -1.11
C ILE A 144 3.93 -4.15 -1.46
N LEU A 145 5.19 -3.82 -1.78
CA LEU A 145 6.21 -4.80 -2.08
C LEU A 145 6.45 -5.77 -0.91
N CYS A 146 6.64 -5.24 0.29
CA CYS A 146 6.85 -6.05 1.49
C CYS A 146 5.62 -6.88 1.87
N GLU A 147 4.43 -6.28 1.78
CA GLU A 147 3.16 -6.97 2.05
C GLU A 147 2.95 -8.13 1.05
N SER A 148 3.33 -7.94 -0.22
CA SER A 148 3.28 -8.98 -1.26
C SER A 148 4.24 -10.13 -0.98
N TYR A 149 5.48 -9.86 -0.56
CA TYR A 149 6.41 -10.91 -0.13
C TYR A 149 5.91 -11.68 1.10
N LEU A 150 5.22 -10.99 2.03
CA LEU A 150 4.59 -11.67 3.16
C LEU A 150 3.46 -12.61 2.72
N LEU A 151 2.66 -12.23 1.73
CA LEU A 151 1.66 -13.12 1.13
C LEU A 151 2.33 -14.32 0.43
N GLN A 152 3.40 -14.10 -0.34
CA GLN A 152 4.16 -15.19 -0.97
C GLN A 152 4.73 -16.17 0.05
N ALA A 153 5.22 -15.66 1.18
CA ALA A 153 5.70 -16.50 2.26
C ALA A 153 4.58 -17.40 2.80
N LYS A 154 3.40 -16.82 3.10
CA LYS A 154 2.27 -17.57 3.64
C LYS A 154 1.70 -18.59 2.64
N LEU A 155 1.57 -18.24 1.35
CA LEU A 155 1.16 -19.22 0.33
C LEU A 155 2.16 -20.37 0.16
N SER A 156 3.46 -20.07 0.31
CA SER A 156 4.49 -21.11 0.27
C SER A 156 4.36 -22.10 1.44
N LEU A 157 3.84 -21.66 2.59
CA LEU A 157 3.57 -22.55 3.72
C LEU A 157 2.39 -23.50 3.43
N LEU A 158 1.37 -23.06 2.68
CA LEU A 158 0.22 -23.91 2.31
C LEU A 158 0.62 -25.13 1.47
N THR A 159 1.75 -25.04 0.77
CA THR A 159 2.38 -26.13 -0.02
C THR A 159 3.58 -26.76 0.67
N PHE A 160 3.74 -26.51 1.98
CA PHE A 160 4.85 -26.99 2.81
C PHE A 160 6.24 -26.64 2.29
N ASN A 161 6.37 -25.57 1.49
CA ASN A 161 7.65 -25.08 1.01
C ASN A 161 8.26 -24.06 1.99
N ILE A 162 8.62 -24.55 3.19
CA ILE A 162 9.11 -23.75 4.31
C ILE A 162 10.35 -22.93 3.92
N LYS A 163 11.29 -23.53 3.18
CA LYS A 163 12.50 -22.83 2.70
C LYS A 163 12.15 -21.64 1.81
N LYS A 164 11.16 -21.79 0.92
CA LYS A 164 10.70 -20.69 0.06
C LYS A 164 10.00 -19.61 0.90
N ALA A 165 9.21 -19.99 1.90
CA ALA A 165 8.61 -19.04 2.83
C ALA A 165 9.66 -18.20 3.58
N GLN A 166 10.68 -18.84 4.15
CA GLN A 166 11.78 -18.16 4.85
C GLN A 166 12.56 -17.19 3.94
N ARG A 167 12.76 -17.56 2.66
CA ARG A 167 13.38 -16.68 1.65
C ARG A 167 12.55 -15.42 1.44
N PHE A 168 11.24 -15.55 1.22
CA PHE A 168 10.37 -14.39 1.04
C PHE A 168 10.30 -13.49 2.27
N LEU A 169 10.22 -14.08 3.48
CA LEU A 169 10.30 -13.29 4.73
C LEU A 169 11.63 -12.54 4.86
N THR A 170 12.73 -13.15 4.44
CA THR A 170 14.05 -12.50 4.45
C THR A 170 14.13 -11.37 3.43
N GLN A 171 13.59 -11.55 2.22
CA GLN A 171 13.51 -10.48 1.23
C GLN A 171 12.68 -9.30 1.73
N ALA A 172 11.49 -9.57 2.31
CA ALA A 172 10.66 -8.53 2.91
C ALA A 172 11.42 -7.78 4.02
N HIS A 173 12.10 -8.50 4.92
CA HIS A 173 12.87 -7.91 6.01
C HIS A 173 13.97 -6.97 5.49
N GLN A 174 14.77 -7.42 4.54
CA GLN A 174 15.85 -6.64 3.92
C GLN A 174 15.34 -5.35 3.28
N ILE A 175 14.17 -5.40 2.63
CA ILE A 175 13.54 -4.20 2.07
C ILE A 175 13.15 -3.24 3.20
N THR A 176 12.52 -3.73 4.27
CA THR A 176 12.12 -2.85 5.38
C THR A 176 13.30 -2.23 6.12
N GLU A 177 14.42 -2.95 6.28
CA GLU A 177 15.65 -2.41 6.86
C GLU A 177 16.24 -1.33 5.96
N ARG A 178 16.33 -1.61 4.66
CA ARG A 178 16.86 -0.68 3.66
C ARG A 178 16.08 0.63 3.61
N PHE A 179 14.75 0.58 3.74
CA PHE A 179 13.88 1.77 3.67
C PHE A 179 13.39 2.26 5.04
N VAL A 180 13.97 1.73 6.13
CA VAL A 180 13.70 2.16 7.52
C VAL A 180 12.21 2.14 7.88
N ILE A 181 11.48 1.10 7.44
CA ILE A 181 10.05 0.92 7.71
C ILE A 181 9.86 0.19 9.05
N LEU A 182 10.23 0.85 10.14
CA LEU A 182 10.40 0.23 11.48
C LEU A 182 9.22 -0.64 11.93
N GLN A 183 7.98 -0.16 11.75
CA GLN A 183 6.79 -0.92 12.13
C GLN A 183 6.64 -2.23 11.35
N LEU A 184 7.04 -2.23 10.08
CA LEU A 184 6.95 -3.40 9.22
C LEU A 184 8.14 -4.34 9.46
N THR A 185 9.33 -3.81 9.74
CA THR A 185 10.48 -4.60 10.18
C THR A 185 10.12 -5.43 11.41
N ALA A 186 9.59 -4.81 12.46
CA ALA A 186 9.19 -5.51 13.68
C ALA A 186 8.13 -6.61 13.39
N LYS A 187 7.14 -6.30 12.54
CA LYS A 187 6.13 -7.29 12.12
C LYS A 187 6.75 -8.47 11.38
N ILE A 188 7.65 -8.23 10.44
CA ILE A 188 8.31 -9.31 9.67
C ILE A 188 9.21 -10.15 10.58
N SER A 189 9.94 -9.53 11.51
CA SER A 189 10.76 -10.26 12.48
C SER A 189 9.91 -11.19 13.34
N ASN A 190 8.75 -10.70 13.81
CA ASN A 190 7.81 -11.53 14.57
C ASN A 190 7.27 -12.70 13.73
N GLU A 191 6.98 -12.50 12.44
CA GLU A 191 6.52 -13.59 11.55
C GLU A 191 7.64 -14.62 11.30
N LYS A 192 8.91 -14.20 11.22
CA LYS A 192 10.06 -15.11 11.11
C LYS A 192 10.21 -15.96 12.38
N GLU A 193 10.18 -15.32 13.54
CA GLU A 193 10.27 -16.01 14.83
C GLU A 193 9.09 -16.96 15.06
N ASP A 194 7.87 -16.54 14.70
CA ASP A 194 6.67 -17.38 14.78
C ASP A 194 6.77 -18.61 13.87
N LEU A 195 7.27 -18.44 12.63
CA LEU A 195 7.51 -19.57 11.73
C LEU A 195 8.52 -20.55 12.32
N ASP A 196 9.66 -20.05 12.83
CA ASP A 196 10.71 -20.89 13.42
C ASP A 196 10.20 -21.68 14.64
N LYS A 197 9.35 -21.09 15.47
CA LYS A 197 8.69 -21.77 16.60
C LYS A 197 7.66 -22.82 16.19
N LYS A 198 7.11 -22.72 14.97
CA LYS A 198 6.04 -23.58 14.46
C LYS A 198 6.53 -24.63 13.46
N LEU A 199 7.84 -24.78 13.26
CA LEU A 199 8.39 -25.73 12.28
C LEU A 199 7.89 -27.17 12.51
N ASP A 200 7.91 -27.65 13.75
CA ASP A 200 7.45 -29.00 14.09
C ASP A 200 5.95 -29.19 13.79
N LEU A 201 5.14 -28.14 14.00
CA LEU A 201 3.71 -28.17 13.67
C LEU A 201 3.50 -28.25 12.15
N TRP A 202 4.29 -27.53 11.36
CA TRP A 202 4.22 -27.58 9.90
C TRP A 202 4.61 -28.96 9.34
N GLU A 203 5.65 -29.59 9.87
CA GLU A 203 6.03 -30.95 9.47
C GLU A 203 4.95 -31.96 9.88
N LYS A 204 4.36 -31.82 11.07
CA LYS A 204 3.23 -32.66 11.48
C LYS A 204 2.03 -32.52 10.53
N LEU A 205 1.61 -31.30 10.18
CA LEU A 205 0.51 -31.10 9.22
C LEU A 205 0.81 -31.72 7.84
N LYS A 206 2.08 -31.74 7.44
CA LYS A 206 2.52 -32.35 6.20
C LYS A 206 2.46 -33.88 6.25
N GLU A 207 2.94 -34.48 7.35
CA GLU A 207 2.87 -35.92 7.60
C GLU A 207 1.42 -36.41 7.65
N ASP A 208 0.55 -35.64 8.31
CA ASP A 208 -0.88 -35.94 8.44
C ASP A 208 -1.69 -35.63 7.17
N ASN A 209 -1.06 -35.06 6.13
CA ASN A 209 -1.72 -34.52 4.93
C ASN A 209 -2.94 -33.64 5.28
N ALA A 210 -2.76 -32.74 6.24
CA ALA A 210 -3.83 -31.93 6.79
C ALA A 210 -4.57 -31.13 5.70
N PRO A 211 -5.88 -30.90 5.83
CA PRO A 211 -6.66 -30.13 4.87
C PRO A 211 -6.18 -28.67 4.79
N MET A 212 -6.52 -27.98 3.70
CA MET A 212 -6.12 -26.60 3.45
C MET A 212 -6.62 -25.63 4.53
N SER A 213 -7.79 -25.90 5.12
CA SER A 213 -8.32 -25.14 6.26
C SER A 213 -7.32 -25.00 7.39
N ASP A 214 -6.72 -26.12 7.80
CA ASP A 214 -5.84 -26.19 8.96
C ASP A 214 -4.50 -25.52 8.66
N ARG A 215 -4.00 -25.71 7.42
CA ARG A 215 -2.81 -25.01 6.92
C ARG A 215 -3.01 -23.50 6.91
N MET A 216 -4.16 -23.03 6.43
CA MET A 216 -4.50 -21.61 6.37
C MET A 216 -4.65 -20.99 7.76
N GLU A 217 -5.25 -21.72 8.71
CA GLU A 217 -5.36 -21.30 10.11
C GLU A 217 -3.98 -21.13 10.74
N LEU A 218 -3.09 -22.14 10.59
CA LEU A 218 -1.73 -22.06 11.13
C LEU A 218 -0.94 -20.90 10.50
N ALA A 219 -1.12 -20.64 9.21
CA ALA A 219 -0.48 -19.53 8.49
C ALA A 219 -1.08 -18.15 8.83
N ARG A 220 -2.23 -18.07 9.50
CA ARG A 220 -2.95 -16.82 9.81
C ARG A 220 -3.18 -15.94 8.58
N LEU A 221 -3.60 -16.57 7.48
CA LEU A 221 -3.71 -15.88 6.19
C LEU A 221 -4.93 -14.94 6.12
N ASP A 222 -6.04 -15.29 6.76
CA ASP A 222 -7.23 -14.41 6.86
C ASP A 222 -6.92 -13.12 7.60
N GLU A 223 -6.25 -13.23 8.76
CA GLU A 223 -5.85 -12.06 9.54
C GLU A 223 -4.95 -11.12 8.73
N LYS A 224 -4.09 -11.71 7.89
CA LYS A 224 -3.19 -10.95 7.03
C LYS A 224 -3.97 -10.14 5.99
N ILE A 225 -4.88 -10.78 5.27
CA ILE A 225 -5.69 -10.11 4.25
C ILE A 225 -6.63 -9.08 4.88
N LEU A 226 -7.28 -9.41 5.99
CA LEU A 226 -8.12 -8.48 6.71
C LEU A 226 -7.35 -7.22 7.12
N ARG A 227 -6.11 -7.35 7.61
CA ARG A 227 -5.25 -6.20 7.92
C ARG A 227 -4.88 -5.38 6.69
N MET A 228 -4.70 -6.00 5.53
CA MET A 228 -4.43 -5.29 4.28
C MET A 228 -5.67 -4.50 3.84
N ILE A 229 -6.85 -5.10 3.94
CA ILE A 229 -8.14 -4.42 3.66
C ILE A 229 -8.35 -3.25 4.62
N GLN A 230 -8.20 -3.45 5.93
CA GLN A 230 -8.45 -2.40 6.93
C GLN A 230 -7.47 -1.22 6.86
N LYS A 231 -6.20 -1.46 6.51
CA LYS A 231 -5.22 -0.39 6.34
C LYS A 231 -5.58 0.57 5.20
N LEU A 232 -6.33 0.10 4.21
CA LEU A 232 -6.78 0.92 3.08
C LEU A 232 -7.84 1.94 3.52
N THR A 233 -8.71 1.56 4.46
CA THR A 233 -9.76 2.44 5.00
C THR A 233 -9.19 3.57 5.87
N ILE A 234 -7.93 3.44 6.34
CA ILE A 234 -7.29 4.39 7.26
C ILE A 234 -5.97 4.89 6.68
N VAL A 235 -6.02 5.58 5.53
CA VAL A 235 -4.90 6.44 5.11
C VAL A 235 -4.98 7.75 5.90
N SER A 236 -4.77 7.69 7.21
CA SER A 236 -4.32 8.88 7.96
C SER A 236 -2.80 8.85 7.94
N VAL A 237 -2.16 9.85 7.34
CA VAL A 237 -0.71 10.06 7.53
C VAL A 237 -0.50 10.16 9.04
N GLN A 238 0.09 9.13 9.65
CA GLN A 238 0.45 9.14 11.06
C GLN A 238 1.67 10.08 11.21
N VAL A 239 1.39 11.38 11.17
CA VAL A 239 2.35 12.38 11.64
C VAL A 239 2.28 12.31 13.17
N SER A 240 3.29 11.71 13.80
CA SER A 240 3.41 11.82 15.26
C SER A 240 3.77 13.26 15.61
N GLU A 241 3.11 13.85 16.61
CA GLU A 241 3.35 15.24 17.03
C GLU A 241 4.84 15.50 17.34
N GLU A 242 5.55 14.49 17.85
CA GLU A 242 6.98 14.50 18.12
C GLU A 242 7.86 14.83 16.88
N LYS A 243 7.35 14.61 15.67
CA LYS A 243 8.05 14.85 14.40
C LYS A 243 7.60 16.14 13.70
N VAL A 244 6.68 16.91 14.29
CA VAL A 244 6.22 18.19 13.74
C VAL A 244 6.90 19.34 14.45
N VAL A 245 7.73 20.08 13.72
CA VAL A 245 8.24 21.36 14.18
C VAL A 245 7.39 22.46 13.57
N ILE A 246 6.58 23.13 14.38
CA ILE A 246 5.85 24.34 13.98
C ILE A 246 6.77 25.53 14.20
N SER A 247 7.08 26.28 13.13
CA SER A 247 7.80 27.54 13.25
C SER A 247 6.91 28.71 12.86
N LYS A 248 6.89 29.75 13.72
CA LYS A 248 6.16 31.00 13.45
C LYS A 248 6.96 31.97 12.57
N GLU A 249 8.24 31.70 12.37
CA GLU A 249 9.13 32.53 11.58
C GLU A 249 9.14 32.09 10.12
N LYS A 250 9.26 33.04 9.20
CA LYS A 250 9.54 32.74 7.80
C LYS A 250 10.84 31.96 7.70
N LYS A 251 10.77 30.74 7.18
CA LYS A 251 11.96 29.92 6.91
C LYS A 251 12.36 30.07 5.45
N ILE A 252 13.66 30.20 5.21
CA ILE A 252 14.26 30.32 3.89
C ILE A 252 15.00 29.04 3.57
N CYS A 253 14.79 28.51 2.37
CA CYS A 253 15.49 27.33 1.90
C CYS A 253 16.98 27.65 1.71
N LEU A 254 17.86 26.82 2.28
CA LEU A 254 19.30 27.02 2.15
C LEU A 254 19.79 26.96 0.70
N VAL A 255 19.14 26.15 -0.15
CA VAL A 255 19.54 25.89 -1.54
C VAL A 255 18.98 26.96 -2.48
N CYS A 256 17.65 27.07 -2.61
CA CYS A 256 17.05 27.99 -3.58
C CYS A 256 16.86 29.42 -3.05
N ARG A 257 17.13 29.66 -1.76
CA ARG A 257 16.90 30.96 -1.07
C ARG A 257 15.45 31.46 -1.10
N GLY A 258 14.49 30.61 -1.50
CA GLY A 258 13.06 30.91 -1.48
C GLY A 258 12.41 30.67 -0.12
N GLU A 259 11.24 31.28 0.10
CA GLU A 259 10.39 31.02 1.28
C GLU A 259 9.91 29.56 1.27
N VAL A 260 10.02 28.90 2.41
CA VAL A 260 9.60 27.51 2.59
C VAL A 260 8.13 27.48 2.99
N LEU A 261 7.29 26.96 2.09
CA LEU A 261 5.85 26.80 2.30
C LEU A 261 5.48 25.31 2.30
N GLY A 262 4.57 24.89 3.19
CA GLY A 262 4.09 23.51 3.25
C GLY A 262 5.12 22.53 3.84
N PHE A 263 5.23 21.34 3.23
CA PHE A 263 6.17 20.31 3.69
C PHE A 263 7.62 20.74 3.45
N SER A 264 8.45 20.54 4.46
CA SER A 264 9.85 20.94 4.44
C SER A 264 10.72 19.97 5.21
N TYR A 265 12.02 19.96 4.91
CA TYR A 265 13.00 19.25 5.71
C TYR A 265 13.75 20.25 6.59
N ALA A 266 13.67 20.04 7.90
CA ALA A 266 14.40 20.79 8.90
C ALA A 266 15.54 19.92 9.44
N CYS A 267 16.78 20.31 9.17
CA CYS A 267 17.95 19.65 9.71
C CYS A 267 18.11 20.00 11.21
N LYS A 268 18.74 19.11 11.98
CA LYS A 268 19.06 19.33 13.39
C LYS A 268 19.94 20.56 13.63
N CYS A 269 20.73 20.98 12.64
CA CYS A 269 21.54 22.20 12.71
C CYS A 269 20.74 23.49 12.49
N GLY A 270 19.42 23.40 12.24
CA GLY A 270 18.54 24.54 11.96
C GLY A 270 18.46 24.92 10.48
N ALA A 271 19.20 24.25 9.59
CA ALA A 271 19.05 24.46 8.14
C ALA A 271 17.68 23.96 7.66
N ASN A 272 17.01 24.76 6.83
CA ASN A 272 15.70 24.43 6.27
C ASN A 272 15.80 24.26 4.75
N TYR A 273 15.06 23.30 4.23
CA TYR A 273 15.01 22.98 2.81
C TYR A 273 13.54 22.85 2.39
N CYS A 274 13.17 23.48 1.27
CA CYS A 274 11.88 23.15 0.65
C CYS A 274 11.92 21.70 0.16
N GLU A 275 10.75 21.07 0.00
CA GLU A 275 10.62 19.68 -0.41
C GLU A 275 11.47 19.32 -1.65
N ASN A 276 11.40 20.17 -2.69
CA ASN A 276 12.11 19.95 -3.95
C ASN A 276 13.64 19.96 -3.76
N CYS A 277 14.16 20.93 -3.01
CA CYS A 277 15.60 21.03 -2.75
C CYS A 277 16.09 19.89 -1.83
N ALA A 278 15.33 19.53 -0.81
CA ALA A 278 15.67 18.39 0.05
C ALA A 278 15.76 17.09 -0.75
N ARG A 279 14.79 16.83 -1.63
CA ARG A 279 14.76 15.65 -2.50
C ARG A 279 15.92 15.64 -3.50
N ALA A 280 16.21 16.79 -4.12
CA ALA A 280 17.35 16.94 -5.03
C ALA A 280 18.67 16.64 -4.32
N LEU A 281 18.92 17.26 -3.15
CA LEU A 281 20.12 17.02 -2.36
C LEU A 281 20.25 15.57 -1.90
N THR A 282 19.14 14.96 -1.47
CA THR A 282 19.07 13.54 -1.09
C THR A 282 19.54 12.61 -2.21
N ASN A 283 19.30 12.97 -3.47
CA ASN A 283 19.70 12.15 -4.63
C ASN A 283 21.13 12.45 -5.12
N LEU A 284 21.60 13.70 -4.96
CA LEU A 284 22.94 14.12 -5.37
C LEU A 284 24.00 13.64 -4.37
N GLU A 285 23.98 14.17 -3.16
CA GLU A 285 25.05 13.98 -2.15
C GLU A 285 24.54 13.33 -0.87
N ASN A 286 23.23 13.44 -0.62
CA ASN A 286 22.55 13.01 0.58
C ASN A 286 23.10 13.63 1.88
N VAL A 287 23.51 14.90 1.84
CA VAL A 287 24.00 15.62 3.03
C VAL A 287 23.37 16.98 3.17
N CYS A 288 23.20 17.40 4.41
CA CYS A 288 22.88 18.78 4.75
C CYS A 288 24.10 19.65 4.43
N TRP A 289 24.01 20.53 3.45
CA TRP A 289 25.07 21.48 3.10
C TRP A 289 25.52 22.42 4.23
N ALA A 290 24.84 22.47 5.37
CA ALA A 290 25.27 23.28 6.53
C ALA A 290 26.06 22.50 7.58
N CYS A 291 25.81 21.19 7.76
CA CYS A 291 26.43 20.40 8.83
C CYS A 291 26.84 18.99 8.41
N GLU A 292 26.80 18.70 7.11
CA GLU A 292 27.20 17.44 6.46
C GLU A 292 26.45 16.19 6.96
N THR A 293 25.45 16.35 7.82
CA THR A 293 24.64 15.26 8.34
C THR A 293 23.73 14.71 7.23
N PRO A 294 23.56 13.38 7.12
CA PRO A 294 22.68 12.81 6.10
C PRO A 294 21.26 13.38 6.16
N ILE A 295 20.70 13.72 5.00
CA ILE A 295 19.28 14.14 4.90
C ILE A 295 18.39 12.90 5.03
N ASP A 296 18.76 11.83 4.33
CA ASP A 296 18.10 10.53 4.37
C ASP A 296 19.10 9.47 4.86
N TYR A 297 18.98 9.06 6.12
CA TYR A 297 19.85 8.05 6.71
C TYR A 297 19.78 6.68 6.02
N SER A 298 18.81 6.45 5.12
CA SER A 298 18.70 5.21 4.34
C SER A 298 19.57 5.19 3.07
N LYS A 299 20.11 6.33 2.66
CA LYS A 299 20.93 6.46 1.44
C LYS A 299 22.41 6.68 1.77
N PRO A 300 23.34 6.16 0.95
CA PRO A 300 24.75 6.46 1.13
C PRO A 300 25.03 7.95 0.88
N VAL A 301 25.92 8.53 1.67
CA VAL A 301 26.48 9.86 1.42
C VAL A 301 27.43 9.78 0.23
N LYS A 302 27.28 10.69 -0.74
CA LYS A 302 28.22 10.88 -1.84
C LYS A 302 28.90 12.24 -1.64
N PRO A 303 30.10 12.28 -1.04
CA PRO A 303 30.82 13.54 -0.88
C PRO A 303 31.07 14.16 -2.26
N PHE A 304 30.88 15.47 -2.37
CA PHE A 304 31.32 16.21 -3.55
C PHE A 304 32.83 16.00 -3.70
N LYS A 305 33.25 15.36 -4.80
CA LYS A 305 34.67 15.31 -5.17
C LYS A 305 34.92 16.56 -5.98
N GLU A 306 35.66 17.52 -5.42
CA GLU A 306 36.29 18.55 -6.24
C GLU A 306 37.22 17.82 -7.22
N GLU A 307 36.77 17.66 -8.47
CA GLU A 307 37.69 17.36 -9.56
C GLU A 307 38.63 18.56 -9.64
N ALA A 308 39.84 18.39 -9.14
CA ALA A 308 40.90 19.37 -9.26
C ALA A 308 41.27 19.50 -10.74
N GLU A 309 40.50 20.29 -11.50
CA GLU A 309 40.94 20.85 -12.77
C GLU A 309 42.16 21.72 -12.48
N ARG A 310 43.34 21.10 -12.53
CA ARG A 310 44.61 21.82 -12.66
C ARG A 310 44.58 22.49 -14.03
N ILE A 311 44.07 23.72 -14.09
CA ILE A 311 44.27 24.60 -15.22
C ILE A 311 45.77 24.91 -15.25
N GLU A 312 46.53 24.17 -16.07
CA GLU A 312 47.92 24.51 -16.39
C GLU A 312 47.90 25.81 -17.20
N ILE A 313 48.10 26.95 -16.52
CA ILE A 313 48.33 28.22 -17.18
C ILE A 313 49.72 28.15 -17.81
N GLN A 314 49.80 27.96 -19.13
CA GLN A 314 51.04 28.11 -19.87
C GLN A 314 51.39 29.60 -19.96
N GLU A 315 52.40 30.03 -19.21
CA GLU A 315 53.01 31.35 -19.38
C GLU A 315 53.81 31.37 -20.70
N GLU A 316 53.26 32.00 -21.74
CA GLU A 316 54.02 32.39 -22.92
C GLU A 316 55.02 33.50 -22.55
N THR A 317 56.28 33.12 -22.30
CA THR A 317 57.40 34.06 -22.29
C THR A 317 57.64 34.64 -23.68
N LYS A 318 57.15 35.86 -23.93
CA LYS A 318 57.62 36.69 -25.06
C LYS A 318 59.04 37.17 -24.77
N LYS A 319 60.03 36.61 -25.48
CA LYS A 319 61.39 37.16 -25.54
C LYS A 319 61.40 38.43 -26.40
N LYS A 320 62.13 39.43 -25.89
CA LYS A 320 62.46 40.71 -26.52
C LYS A 320 63.37 40.55 -27.73
#